data_AF-A0A0M3J4I3-F1
#
_entry.id   AF-A0A0M3J4I3-F1
#
_cell.length_a   1.000
_cell.length_b   1.000
_cell.length_c   1.000
_cell.angle_alpha   90.00
_cell.angle_beta   90.00
_cell.angle_gamma   90.00
#
_symmetry.space_group_name_H-M   'P 1'
#
loop_
_entity.id
_entity.type
_entity.pdbx_description
1 polymer ?
#
loop_
_entity_poly.entity_id
_entity_poly.type
_entity_poly.pdbx_seq_one_letter_code
_entity_poly.pdbx_strand_id
1 'polypeptide(L)'
;LIVTSGTLSPIDAFVNALGIDMRIIHSNNHVASSDQILCASITHSAEQRELLGVYEKRDDPEYHRGVGRIVARLCEIVPEGILIFFASYSKMFTCIQNWKKYIGNKNGKTIWEEMNMSKKLFEESKLKEGTNEAIRQYKLHVAQSNGAALLAVCRGKVINFSVVNHSDDPYSYISLTI
;
A
#
# COMPACT_ATOMS: atom_id res chain seq x y z
N LEU A 1 -30.85 -14.71 -7.36
CA LEU A 1 -29.65 -13.84 -7.26
C LEU A 1 -28.49 -14.72 -6.83
N ILE A 2 -27.39 -14.74 -7.57
CA ILE A 2 -26.16 -15.42 -7.18
C ILE A 2 -25.12 -14.32 -6.96
N VAL A 3 -24.45 -14.33 -5.80
CA VAL A 3 -23.38 -13.39 -5.47
C VAL A 3 -22.08 -14.17 -5.32
N THR A 4 -21.05 -13.77 -6.05
CA THR A 4 -19.72 -14.38 -5.99
C THR A 4 -18.70 -13.28 -5.78
N SER A 5 -17.79 -13.47 -4.81
CA SER A 5 -16.70 -12.54 -4.53
C SER A 5 -15.52 -13.27 -3.90
N GLY A 6 -14.30 -12.89 -4.27
CA GLY A 6 -13.06 -13.48 -3.72
C GLY A 6 -12.55 -12.81 -2.44
N THR A 7 -13.13 -11.67 -2.04
CA THR A 7 -12.68 -10.88 -0.87
C THR A 7 -13.78 -10.61 0.14
N LEU A 8 -14.94 -11.25 -0.02
CA LEU A 8 -16.11 -11.01 0.81
C LEU A 8 -15.94 -11.74 2.16
N SER A 9 -15.58 -10.97 3.17
CA SER A 9 -15.38 -11.42 4.54
C SER A 9 -15.61 -10.26 5.51
N PRO A 10 -16.26 -10.48 6.69
CA PRO A 10 -16.97 -11.69 7.08
C PRO A 10 -18.29 -11.84 6.29
N ILE A 11 -18.62 -13.06 5.84
CA ILE A 11 -19.83 -13.30 5.03
C ILE A 11 -21.11 -12.95 5.80
N ASP A 12 -21.15 -13.22 7.11
CA ASP A 12 -22.33 -12.95 7.94
C ASP A 12 -22.69 -11.46 7.97
N ALA A 13 -21.67 -10.59 8.04
CA ALA A 13 -21.87 -9.14 8.01
C ALA A 13 -22.50 -8.69 6.68
N PHE A 14 -22.10 -9.31 5.56
CA PHE A 14 -22.68 -9.03 4.24
C PHE A 14 -24.12 -9.51 4.11
N VAL A 15 -24.42 -10.74 4.56
CA VAL A 15 -25.79 -11.29 4.54
C VAL A 15 -26.73 -10.42 5.36
N ASN A 16 -26.29 -10.04 6.57
CA ASN A 16 -27.05 -9.15 7.45
C ASN A 16 -27.29 -7.77 6.82
N ALA A 17 -26.28 -7.20 6.15
CA ALA A 17 -26.42 -5.90 5.49
C ALA A 17 -27.40 -5.92 4.31
N LEU A 18 -27.50 -7.04 3.59
CA LEU A 18 -28.49 -7.18 2.51
C LEU A 18 -29.91 -7.42 3.01
N GLY A 19 -30.09 -7.83 4.27
CA GLY A 19 -31.40 -8.15 4.83
C GLY A 19 -32.11 -9.30 4.12
N ILE A 20 -31.35 -10.17 3.44
CA ILE A 20 -31.88 -11.35 2.74
C ILE A 20 -31.35 -12.61 3.39
N ASP A 21 -32.21 -13.62 3.46
CA ASP A 21 -31.80 -14.95 3.92
C ASP A 21 -31.11 -15.71 2.76
N MET A 22 -29.79 -15.88 2.87
CA MET A 22 -29.00 -16.65 1.91
C MET A 22 -29.02 -18.13 2.24
N ARG A 23 -29.84 -18.90 1.52
CA ARG A 23 -29.99 -20.35 1.75
C ARG A 23 -28.72 -21.17 1.53
N ILE A 24 -27.81 -20.71 0.66
CA ILE A 24 -26.57 -21.41 0.32
C ILE A 24 -25.44 -20.40 0.46
N ILE A 25 -24.55 -20.67 1.40
CA ILE A 25 -23.32 -19.91 1.65
C ILE A 25 -22.16 -20.87 1.47
N HIS A 26 -21.18 -20.48 0.64
CA HIS A 26 -20.00 -21.28 0.40
C HIS A 26 -18.77 -20.39 0.43
N SER A 27 -17.76 -20.81 1.20
CA SER A 27 -16.45 -20.18 1.26
C SER A 27 -15.40 -21.25 0.99
N ASN A 28 -14.55 -21.01 0.01
CA ASN A 28 -13.43 -21.88 -0.28
C ASN A 28 -12.26 -21.52 0.63
N ASN A 29 -11.49 -22.54 1.02
CA ASN A 29 -10.21 -22.30 1.66
C ASN A 29 -9.26 -21.56 0.70
N HIS A 30 -8.35 -20.79 1.28
CA HIS A 30 -7.35 -20.05 0.52
C HIS A 30 -6.51 -21.01 -0.33
N VAL A 31 -6.40 -20.72 -1.63
CA VAL A 31 -5.72 -21.59 -2.61
C VAL A 31 -4.21 -21.33 -2.65
N ALA A 32 -3.75 -20.15 -2.23
CA ALA A 32 -2.33 -19.86 -2.22
C ALA A 32 -1.62 -20.50 -1.01
N SER A 33 -0.45 -21.05 -1.28
CA SER A 33 0.45 -21.69 -0.33
C SER A 33 1.12 -20.64 0.57
N SER A 34 1.60 -21.04 1.74
CA SER A 34 2.15 -20.14 2.76
C SER A 34 3.41 -19.37 2.31
N ASP A 35 4.11 -19.88 1.30
CA ASP A 35 5.28 -19.27 0.67
C ASP A 35 4.92 -18.20 -0.37
N GLN A 36 3.65 -18.15 -0.80
CA GLN A 36 3.19 -17.22 -1.84
C GLN A 36 2.71 -15.88 -1.27
N ILE A 37 2.28 -15.84 0.00
CA ILE A 37 1.74 -14.63 0.63
C ILE A 37 2.23 -14.52 2.08
N LEU A 38 2.89 -13.40 2.40
CA LEU A 38 3.19 -13.00 3.77
C LEU A 38 2.31 -11.82 4.17
N CYS A 39 1.54 -11.98 5.24
CA CYS A 39 0.80 -10.89 5.87
C CYS A 39 1.45 -10.55 7.22
N ALA A 40 1.80 -9.28 7.41
CA ALA A 40 2.43 -8.79 8.63
C ALA A 40 1.88 -7.40 9.00
N SER A 41 1.84 -7.11 10.30
CA SER A 41 1.51 -5.79 10.84
C SER A 41 2.73 -5.21 11.54
N ILE A 42 3.07 -3.97 11.22
CA ILE A 42 4.16 -3.23 11.86
C ILE A 42 3.54 -2.22 12.81
N THR A 43 3.68 -2.47 14.11
CA THR A 43 3.05 -1.66 15.16
C THR A 43 4.01 -0.65 15.79
N HIS A 44 5.32 -0.82 15.60
CA HIS A 44 6.35 0.01 16.21
C HIS A 44 7.46 0.36 15.21
N SER A 45 8.06 1.54 15.39
CA SER A 45 9.26 1.95 14.67
C SER A 45 10.51 1.23 15.21
N ALA A 46 11.63 1.34 14.50
CA ALA A 46 12.94 0.85 14.98
C ALA A 46 13.35 1.49 16.32
N GLU A 47 12.80 2.65 16.65
CA GLU A 47 13.03 3.40 17.88
C GLU A 47 12.04 3.00 19.00
N GLN A 48 11.31 1.89 18.84
CA GLN A 48 10.28 1.38 19.76
C GLN A 48 9.12 2.37 20.00
N ARG A 49 8.88 3.28 19.06
CA ARG A 49 7.72 4.17 19.12
C ARG A 49 6.52 3.53 18.45
N GLU A 50 5.39 3.63 19.11
CA GLU A 50 4.12 3.13 18.63
C GLU A 50 3.68 3.86 17.35
N LEU A 51 3.29 3.10 16.32
CA LEU A 51 2.83 3.64 15.04
C LEU A 51 1.30 3.60 14.98
N LEU A 52 0.66 4.55 15.66
CA LEU A 52 -0.79 4.67 15.65
C LEU A 52 -1.28 5.81 14.74
N GLY A 53 -1.93 5.43 13.64
CA GLY A 53 -2.64 6.35 12.76
C GLY A 53 -4.01 6.83 13.28
N VAL A 54 -4.26 6.79 14.60
CA VAL A 54 -5.52 7.24 15.20
C VAL A 54 -5.67 8.76 15.10
N TYR A 55 -6.91 9.27 15.05
CA TYR A 55 -7.20 10.69 14.76
C TYR A 55 -6.36 11.68 15.59
N GLU A 56 -6.14 11.37 16.87
CA GLU A 56 -5.40 12.22 17.81
C GLU A 56 -3.89 12.26 17.54
N LYS A 57 -3.30 11.14 17.11
CA LYS A 57 -1.85 10.99 16.88
C LYS A 57 -1.47 11.15 15.41
N ARG A 58 -2.46 11.39 14.55
CA ARG A 58 -2.34 11.30 13.09
C ARG A 58 -1.41 12.35 12.46
N ASP A 59 -1.18 13.45 13.17
CA ASP A 59 -0.36 14.58 12.75
C ASP A 59 0.92 14.67 13.60
N ASP A 60 1.22 13.62 14.38
CA ASP A 60 2.48 13.50 15.14
C ASP A 60 3.67 13.41 14.16
N PRO A 61 4.63 14.36 14.23
CA PRO A 61 5.89 14.31 13.49
C PRO A 61 6.61 12.95 13.57
N GLU A 62 6.61 12.34 14.75
CA GLU A 62 7.32 11.10 15.03
C GLU A 62 6.63 9.91 14.36
N TYR A 63 5.30 9.92 14.28
CA TYR A 63 4.54 8.95 13.50
C TYR A 63 4.93 9.02 12.02
N HIS A 64 4.91 10.21 11.43
CA HIS A 64 5.28 10.40 10.02
C HIS A 64 6.73 9.99 9.74
N ARG A 65 7.66 10.31 10.65
CA ARG A 65 9.07 9.88 10.55
C ARG A 65 9.17 8.35 10.61
N GLY A 66 8.54 7.72 11.60
CA GLY A 66 8.58 6.27 11.80
C GLY A 66 8.04 5.48 10.60
N VAL A 67 6.87 5.88 10.09
CA VAL A 67 6.29 5.29 8.86
C VAL A 67 7.21 5.53 7.66
N GLY A 68 7.75 6.74 7.50
CA GLY A 68 8.68 7.06 6.42
C GLY A 68 9.95 6.21 6.44
N ARG A 69 10.48 5.91 7.63
CA ARG A 69 11.64 5.02 7.80
C ARG A 69 11.36 3.60 7.36
N ILE A 70 10.19 3.07 7.71
CA ILE A 70 9.76 1.74 7.29
C ILE A 70 9.66 1.69 5.77
N VAL A 71 8.98 2.66 5.16
CA VAL A 71 8.83 2.73 3.70
C VAL A 71 10.20 2.85 3.01
N ALA A 72 11.09 3.72 3.50
CA ALA A 72 12.44 3.84 2.96
C ALA A 72 13.21 2.51 3.05
N ARG A 73 13.08 1.79 4.16
CA ARG A 73 13.69 0.46 4.31
C ARG A 73 13.10 -0.57 3.35
N LEU A 74 11.78 -0.58 3.15
CA LEU A 74 11.12 -1.44 2.17
C LEU A 74 11.61 -1.14 0.76
N CYS A 75 11.76 0.13 0.38
CA CYS A 75 12.34 0.51 -0.91
C CYS A 75 13.75 -0.05 -1.14
N GLU A 76 14.54 -0.26 -0.09
CA GLU A 76 15.89 -0.83 -0.20
C GLU A 76 15.89 -2.36 -0.34
N ILE A 77 14.99 -3.06 0.36
CA ILE A 77 15.05 -4.53 0.47
C ILE A 77 14.15 -5.24 -0.54
N VAL A 78 13.09 -4.58 -1.02
CA VAL A 78 12.19 -5.15 -2.01
C VAL A 78 12.79 -4.92 -3.40
N PRO A 79 13.09 -5.96 -4.20
CA PRO A 79 13.74 -5.77 -5.50
C PRO A 79 12.86 -5.04 -6.52
N GLU A 80 11.61 -5.49 -6.68
CA GLU A 80 10.74 -5.09 -7.79
C GLU A 80 9.76 -3.99 -7.34
N GLY A 81 8.50 -4.33 -7.09
CA GLY A 81 7.43 -3.37 -6.92
C GLY A 81 6.94 -3.21 -5.49
N ILE A 82 6.60 -1.97 -5.12
CA ILE A 82 5.88 -1.67 -3.86
C ILE A 82 4.61 -0.90 -4.18
N LEU A 83 3.49 -1.34 -3.63
CA LEU A 83 2.22 -0.62 -3.66
C LEU A 83 1.93 -0.08 -2.26
N ILE A 84 1.93 1.24 -2.09
CA ILE A 84 1.75 1.90 -0.81
C ILE A 84 0.39 2.59 -0.83
N PHE A 85 -0.55 2.09 -0.05
CA PHE A 85 -1.90 2.59 0.02
C PHE A 85 -2.11 3.49 1.24
N PHE A 86 -2.81 4.60 1.03
CA PHE A 86 -3.21 5.53 2.08
C PHE A 86 -4.73 5.57 2.22
N ALA A 87 -5.23 5.79 3.43
CA ALA A 87 -6.67 5.95 3.66
C ALA A 87 -7.31 7.16 2.92
N SER A 88 -6.52 8.19 2.59
CA SER A 88 -6.99 9.37 1.85
C SER A 88 -5.85 10.13 1.16
N TYR A 89 -6.18 10.95 0.15
CA TYR A 89 -5.21 11.86 -0.47
C TYR A 89 -4.61 12.84 0.54
N SER A 90 -5.40 13.30 1.52
CA SER A 90 -4.89 14.18 2.56
C SER A 90 -3.76 13.50 3.33
N LYS A 91 -3.93 12.23 3.70
CA LYS A 91 -2.91 11.46 4.42
C LYS A 91 -1.68 11.20 3.57
N MET A 92 -1.88 10.80 2.32
CA MET A 92 -0.79 10.61 1.36
C MET A 92 0.06 11.89 1.24
N PHE A 93 -0.57 13.03 0.98
CA PHE A 93 0.16 14.29 0.82
C PHE A 93 0.83 14.77 2.10
N THR A 94 0.18 14.66 3.26
CA THR A 94 0.80 15.01 4.55
C THR A 94 2.04 14.14 4.83
N CYS A 95 1.96 12.83 4.60
CA CYS A 95 3.12 11.94 4.75
C CYS A 95 4.25 12.33 3.80
N ILE A 96 3.96 12.50 2.50
CA ILE A 96 4.95 12.88 1.48
C ILE A 96 5.60 14.23 1.82
N GLN A 97 4.82 15.23 2.25
CA GLN A 97 5.35 16.54 2.65
C GLN A 97 6.30 16.43 3.84
N ASN A 98 5.97 15.59 4.83
CA ASN A 98 6.84 15.34 5.97
C ASN A 98 8.12 14.58 5.57
N TRP A 99 8.01 13.59 4.69
CA TRP A 99 9.18 12.83 4.21
C TRP A 99 10.12 13.66 3.34
N LYS A 100 9.61 14.68 2.66
CA LYS A 100 10.40 15.70 1.93
C LYS A 100 11.05 16.73 2.86
N LYS A 101 10.72 16.77 4.15
CA LYS A 101 11.28 17.71 5.13
C LYS A 101 12.23 17.02 6.10
N TYR A 102 11.88 15.84 6.59
CA TYR A 102 12.66 15.16 7.61
C TYR A 102 13.92 14.55 7.05
N ILE A 103 15.04 14.84 7.73
CA ILE A 103 16.34 14.29 7.39
C ILE A 103 16.36 12.79 7.68
N GLY A 104 16.85 12.11 6.64
CA GLY A 104 17.46 10.80 6.50
C GLY A 104 18.31 10.30 7.67
N ASN A 105 18.65 9.03 7.59
CA ASN A 105 19.79 8.49 8.32
C ASN A 105 21.07 8.55 7.44
N LYS A 106 20.94 8.87 6.15
CA LYS A 106 22.01 8.86 5.15
C LYS A 106 22.35 10.27 4.69
N ASN A 107 23.60 10.67 4.92
CA ASN A 107 24.28 11.78 4.24
C ASN A 107 23.50 13.11 4.18
N GLY A 108 22.70 13.42 5.22
CA GLY A 108 21.91 14.65 5.27
C GLY A 108 20.79 14.76 4.22
N LYS A 109 20.44 13.66 3.54
CA LYS A 109 19.31 13.62 2.60
C LYS A 109 18.01 13.49 3.36
N THR A 110 16.89 13.90 2.78
CA THR A 110 15.55 13.68 3.34
C THR A 110 15.12 12.22 3.18
N ILE A 111 14.14 11.77 3.96
CA ILE A 111 13.56 10.42 3.81
C ILE A 111 13.11 10.18 2.36
N TRP A 112 12.45 11.18 1.76
CA TRP A 112 11.96 11.09 0.40
C TRP A 112 13.08 10.91 -0.63
N GLU A 113 14.23 11.58 -0.43
CA GLU A 113 15.39 11.43 -1.30
C GLU A 113 16.03 10.05 -1.15
N GLU A 114 16.11 9.51 0.07
CA GLU A 114 16.59 8.13 0.30
C GLU A 114 15.70 7.10 -0.39
N MET A 115 14.38 7.27 -0.33
CA MET A 115 13.44 6.43 -1.07
C MET A 115 13.69 6.51 -2.57
N ASN A 116 13.85 7.71 -3.14
CA ASN A 116 14.11 7.92 -4.57
C ASN A 116 15.46 7.39 -5.06
N MET A 117 16.46 7.29 -4.17
CA MET A 117 17.72 6.63 -4.50
C MET A 117 17.54 5.12 -4.69
N SER A 118 16.57 4.52 -4.00
CA SER A 118 16.37 3.07 -3.98
C SER A 118 15.31 2.63 -4.99
N LYS A 119 14.23 3.39 -5.16
CA LYS A 119 13.13 3.10 -6.10
C LYS A 119 12.60 4.36 -6.78
N LYS A 120 12.12 4.21 -8.02
CA LYS A 120 11.35 5.27 -8.69
C LYS A 120 9.97 5.38 -8.04
N LEU A 121 9.64 6.55 -7.51
CA LEU A 121 8.37 6.80 -6.83
C LEU A 121 7.35 7.44 -7.78
N PHE A 122 6.13 6.90 -7.79
CA PHE A 122 4.99 7.44 -8.52
C PHE A 122 3.87 7.77 -7.54
N GLU A 123 3.31 8.96 -7.65
CA GLU A 123 2.22 9.43 -6.79
C GLU A 123 0.91 9.40 -7.57
N GLU A 124 -0.15 8.83 -6.98
CA GLU A 124 -1.48 8.86 -7.57
C GLU A 124 -2.02 10.30 -7.61
N SER A 125 -2.54 10.71 -8.77
CA SER A 125 -3.26 11.98 -8.91
C SER A 125 -4.74 11.84 -8.53
N LYS A 126 -5.35 12.96 -8.09
CA LYS A 126 -6.81 13.07 -7.94
C LYS A 126 -7.55 13.00 -9.27
N LEU A 127 -6.87 13.30 -10.38
CA LEU A 127 -7.44 13.30 -11.72
C LEU A 127 -7.23 11.93 -12.37
N LYS A 128 -8.29 11.41 -13.00
CA LYS A 128 -8.30 10.09 -13.67
C LYS A 128 -7.14 9.89 -14.64
N GLU A 129 -6.81 10.91 -15.43
CA GLU A 129 -5.72 10.87 -16.40
C GLU A 129 -4.36 10.74 -15.71
N GLY A 130 -4.14 11.52 -14.64
CA GLY A 130 -2.92 11.44 -13.84
C GLY A 130 -2.78 10.09 -13.11
N THR A 131 -3.89 9.51 -12.62
CA THR A 131 -3.90 8.16 -12.04
C THR A 131 -3.45 7.11 -13.06
N ASN A 132 -4.01 7.15 -14.28
CA ASN A 132 -3.66 6.22 -15.33
C ASN A 132 -2.18 6.34 -15.73
N GLU A 133 -1.68 7.57 -15.83
CA GLU A 133 -0.28 7.81 -16.15
C GLU A 133 0.66 7.32 -15.04
N ALA A 134 0.35 7.57 -13.76
CA ALA A 134 1.14 7.05 -12.64
C ALA A 134 1.22 5.52 -12.65
N ILE A 135 0.08 4.84 -12.90
CA ILE A 135 0.03 3.38 -13.03
C ILE A 135 0.87 2.90 -14.22
N ARG A 136 0.75 3.57 -15.38
CA ARG A 136 1.50 3.22 -16.58
C ARG A 136 3.01 3.35 -16.34
N GLN A 137 3.43 4.45 -15.72
CA GLN A 137 4.83 4.69 -15.41
C GLN A 137 5.37 3.69 -14.40
N TYR A 138 4.59 3.36 -13.36
CA TYR A 138 4.94 2.30 -12.42
C TYR A 138 5.21 0.97 -13.14
N LYS A 139 4.31 0.54 -14.03
CA LYS A 139 4.47 -0.70 -14.81
C LYS A 139 5.71 -0.71 -15.69
N LEU A 140 6.04 0.41 -16.33
CA LEU A 140 7.25 0.52 -17.16
C LEU A 140 8.55 0.41 -16.35
N HIS A 141 8.48 0.67 -15.05
CA HIS A 141 9.64 0.83 -14.19
C HIS A 141 9.80 -0.29 -13.16
N VAL A 142 8.75 -1.07 -12.88
CA VAL A 142 8.81 -2.17 -11.90
C VAL A 142 9.85 -3.22 -12.27
N ALA A 143 10.00 -3.52 -13.56
CA ALA A 143 10.92 -4.53 -14.09
C ALA A 143 12.35 -4.01 -14.30
N GLN A 144 12.60 -2.72 -14.04
CA GLN A 144 13.93 -2.14 -14.18
C GLN A 144 14.78 -2.46 -12.94
N SER A 145 16.10 -2.30 -13.03
CA SER A 145 17.06 -2.75 -12.01
C SER A 145 16.80 -2.27 -10.57
N ASN A 146 16.12 -1.13 -10.40
CA ASN A 146 15.83 -0.56 -9.08
C ASN A 146 14.34 -0.69 -8.70
N GLY A 147 13.51 -1.19 -9.62
CA GLY A 147 12.06 -1.29 -9.43
C GLY A 147 11.36 0.06 -9.22
N ALA A 148 10.12 -0.01 -8.76
CA ALA A 148 9.24 1.14 -8.61
C ALA A 148 8.34 1.03 -7.38
N ALA A 149 7.89 2.17 -6.86
CA ALA A 149 6.86 2.23 -5.85
C ALA A 149 5.72 3.15 -6.29
N LEU A 150 4.48 2.71 -6.12
CA LEU A 150 3.28 3.50 -6.37
C LEU A 150 2.64 3.87 -5.03
N LEU A 151 2.54 5.16 -4.76
CA LEU A 151 1.82 5.73 -3.63
C LEU A 151 0.39 6.06 -4.10
N ALA A 152 -0.60 5.38 -3.53
CA ALA A 152 -1.98 5.41 -3.97
C ALA A 152 -2.96 5.54 -2.81
N VAL A 153 -4.19 5.91 -3.09
CA VAL A 153 -5.28 5.94 -2.11
C VAL A 153 -6.09 4.65 -2.23
N CYS A 154 -6.50 4.09 -1.09
CA CYS A 154 -7.40 2.94 -0.99
C CYS A 154 -8.83 3.26 -1.49
N ARG A 155 -9.00 3.62 -2.77
CA ARG A 155 -10.31 3.82 -3.40
C ARG A 155 -10.33 3.31 -4.84
N GLY A 156 -11.36 2.53 -5.16
CA GLY A 156 -11.75 2.22 -6.54
C GLY A 156 -10.66 1.52 -7.36
N LYS A 157 -10.16 2.22 -8.40
CA LYS A 157 -9.40 1.61 -9.50
C LYS A 157 -8.04 1.05 -9.12
N VAL A 158 -7.32 1.68 -8.19
CA VAL A 158 -5.96 1.23 -7.83
C VAL A 158 -6.00 -0.03 -6.95
N ILE A 159 -7.07 -0.19 -6.16
CA ILE A 159 -7.36 -1.45 -5.47
C ILE A 159 -7.69 -2.55 -6.50
N ASN A 160 -8.56 -2.27 -7.47
CA ASN A 160 -8.84 -3.24 -8.52
C ASN A 160 -7.57 -3.58 -9.33
N PHE A 161 -6.69 -2.60 -9.56
CA PHE A 161 -5.41 -2.81 -10.21
C PHE A 161 -4.48 -3.77 -9.42
N SER A 162 -4.39 -3.61 -8.10
CA SER A 162 -3.58 -4.51 -7.27
C SER A 162 -4.13 -5.92 -7.26
N VAL A 163 -5.47 -6.06 -7.17
CA VAL A 163 -6.16 -7.36 -7.21
C VAL A 163 -6.03 -8.05 -8.57
N VAL A 164 -6.16 -7.31 -9.68
CA VAL A 164 -6.12 -7.87 -11.04
C VAL A 164 -4.71 -8.21 -11.51
N ASN A 165 -3.68 -7.45 -11.12
CA ASN A 165 -2.31 -7.73 -11.60
C ASN A 165 -1.56 -8.76 -10.73
N HIS A 166 -2.01 -9.09 -9.52
CA HIS A 166 -1.40 -10.21 -8.77
C HIS A 166 -1.55 -11.57 -9.48
N SER A 167 -2.50 -11.72 -10.41
CA SER A 167 -2.66 -12.97 -11.18
C SER A 167 -1.89 -13.02 -12.50
N ASP A 168 -1.58 -11.87 -13.10
CA ASP A 168 -1.07 -11.80 -14.49
C ASP A 168 0.33 -11.16 -14.64
N ASP A 169 0.89 -10.56 -13.57
CA ASP A 169 2.21 -9.92 -13.60
C ASP A 169 3.24 -10.83 -12.90
N PRO A 170 4.38 -11.17 -13.53
CA PRO A 170 5.35 -12.13 -12.98
C PRO A 170 6.19 -11.57 -11.82
N TYR A 171 5.96 -10.32 -11.41
CA TYR A 171 6.77 -9.63 -10.41
C TYR A 171 6.21 -9.84 -9.00
N SER A 172 7.13 -9.95 -8.04
CA SER A 172 6.86 -9.93 -6.61
C SER A 172 6.57 -8.50 -6.15
N TYR A 173 5.48 -8.34 -5.40
CA TYR A 173 5.07 -7.06 -4.85
C TYR A 173 4.88 -7.12 -3.35
N ILE A 174 5.19 -6.01 -2.68
CA ILE A 174 4.70 -5.76 -1.32
C ILE A 174 3.60 -4.70 -1.38
N SER A 175 2.44 -5.02 -0.82
CA SER A 175 1.41 -4.03 -0.53
C SER A 175 1.49 -3.59 0.93
N LEU A 176 1.59 -2.27 1.14
CA LEU A 176 1.60 -1.65 2.46
C LEU A 176 0.42 -0.71 2.57
N THR A 177 -0.40 -0.85 3.62
CA THR A 177 -1.49 0.11 3.91
C THR A 177 -1.11 0.99 5.10
N ILE A 178 -1.25 2.31 4.94
CA ILE A 178 -0.87 3.38 5.89
C ILE A 178 -2.08 4.27 6.23
#